data_AF-A0A1D8D0A8-F1
#
_entry.id   AF-A0A1D8D0A8-F1
#
_cell.length_a   1.000
_cell.length_b   1.000
_cell.length_c   1.000
_cell.angle_alpha   90.00
_cell.angle_beta   90.00
_cell.angle_gamma   90.00
#
_symmetry.space_group_name_H-M   'P 1'
#
loop_
_entity.id
_entity.type
_entity.pdbx_description
1 polymer ?
#
loop_
_entity_poly.entity_id
_entity_poly.type
_entity_poly.pdbx_seq_one_letter_code
_entity_poly.pdbx_strand_id
1 'polypeptide(L)'
;MKKTFTLYSRLLLALSLFIQASPLSAFASQNGAINQTISRKSGSSRISGNSPGSPAKELATAKALPGKNKFMVAVGKASYYATRFHGRTTANGETFDMKEFTAAHRSLPFGTIVRVTNLNNGKMVFVKINDRGPYIKNRIIDLSKAAAKKLDLVDNGVGRVKIEAYN
;
A
#
# COMPACT_ATOMS: atom_id res chain seq x y z
N MET A 1 -31.20 -6.53 -60.75
CA MET A 1 -30.67 -7.66 -61.57
C MET A 1 -29.16 -7.65 -61.34
N LYS A 2 -28.45 -8.64 -60.77
CA LYS A 2 -28.59 -10.11 -60.72
C LYS A 2 -28.22 -10.63 -59.31
N LYS A 3 -28.79 -11.80 -58.97
CA LYS A 3 -28.65 -12.64 -57.76
C LYS A 3 -27.29 -13.37 -57.77
N THR A 4 -26.72 -13.84 -56.66
CA THR A 4 -27.03 -15.17 -56.07
C THR A 4 -26.61 -15.30 -54.60
N PHE A 5 -27.50 -15.93 -53.83
CA PHE A 5 -27.37 -16.47 -52.48
C PHE A 5 -26.46 -17.71 -52.46
N THR A 6 -25.67 -17.87 -51.40
CA THR A 6 -25.09 -19.16 -51.03
C THR A 6 -25.64 -19.59 -49.67
N LEU A 7 -26.43 -20.65 -49.68
CA LEU A 7 -26.95 -21.39 -48.53
C LEU A 7 -25.87 -22.33 -47.99
N TYR A 8 -25.65 -22.33 -46.67
CA TYR A 8 -25.33 -23.51 -45.86
C TYR A 8 -26.00 -23.27 -44.49
N SER A 9 -27.19 -23.81 -44.23
CA SER A 9 -27.46 -25.16 -43.70
C SER A 9 -26.86 -25.36 -42.31
N ARG A 10 -27.61 -25.00 -41.27
CA ARG A 10 -28.38 -25.90 -40.37
C ARG A 10 -27.54 -26.59 -39.28
N LEU A 11 -27.81 -26.13 -38.05
CA LEU A 11 -28.29 -26.96 -36.94
C LEU A 11 -27.37 -28.07 -36.43
N LEU A 12 -26.70 -27.83 -35.30
CA LEU A 12 -26.55 -28.83 -34.25
C LEU A 12 -26.72 -28.18 -32.87
N LEU A 13 -27.63 -28.76 -32.10
CA LEU A 13 -28.03 -28.45 -30.74
C LEU A 13 -27.51 -29.59 -29.83
N ALA A 14 -26.74 -29.30 -28.78
CA ALA A 14 -26.54 -30.13 -27.58
C ALA A 14 -25.63 -29.33 -26.62
N LEU A 15 -26.10 -28.73 -25.52
CA LEU A 15 -26.55 -29.33 -24.24
C LEU A 15 -25.47 -30.18 -23.54
N SER A 16 -24.76 -29.57 -22.59
CA SER A 16 -24.53 -30.14 -21.25
C SER A 16 -23.85 -29.11 -20.34
N LEU A 17 -24.59 -28.68 -19.32
CA LEU A 17 -24.11 -27.96 -18.15
C LEU A 17 -23.63 -29.03 -17.16
N PHE A 18 -22.34 -29.04 -16.80
CA PHE A 18 -21.83 -29.80 -15.66
C PHE A 18 -20.85 -28.92 -14.89
N ILE A 19 -21.36 -28.21 -13.88
CA ILE A 19 -20.54 -27.57 -12.86
C ILE A 19 -20.54 -28.51 -11.66
N GLN A 20 -19.51 -29.35 -11.53
CA GLN A 20 -19.25 -30.06 -10.28
C GLN A 20 -18.58 -29.10 -9.30
N ALA A 21 -19.30 -28.74 -8.24
CA ALA A 21 -18.72 -28.07 -7.08
C ALA A 21 -18.04 -29.12 -6.19
N SER A 22 -16.72 -29.01 -6.02
CA SER A 22 -15.99 -29.81 -5.04
C SER A 22 -16.11 -29.16 -3.66
N PRO A 23 -16.46 -29.90 -2.59
CA PRO A 23 -16.40 -29.36 -1.24
C PRO A 23 -14.93 -29.22 -0.81
N LEU A 24 -14.49 -27.99 -0.52
CA LEU A 24 -13.25 -27.77 0.22
C LEU A 24 -13.48 -28.24 1.67
N SER A 25 -12.82 -29.34 2.03
CA SER A 25 -12.76 -29.88 3.38
C SER A 25 -12.14 -28.86 4.34
N ALA A 26 -12.91 -28.44 5.35
CA ALA A 26 -12.42 -27.65 6.46
C ALA A 26 -11.47 -28.49 7.31
N PHE A 27 -10.19 -28.14 7.32
CA PHE A 27 -9.19 -28.70 8.22
C PHE A 27 -9.37 -28.05 9.60
N ALA A 28 -10.08 -28.75 10.48
CA ALA A 28 -10.16 -28.40 11.90
C ALA A 28 -8.81 -28.72 12.55
N SER A 29 -8.04 -27.69 12.91
CA SER A 29 -6.84 -27.81 13.72
C SER A 29 -7.25 -28.16 15.16
N GLN A 30 -6.82 -29.34 15.61
CA GLN A 30 -7.08 -29.87 16.93
C GLN A 30 -6.50 -28.96 18.02
N ASN A 31 -7.37 -28.56 18.96
CA ASN A 31 -6.97 -28.13 20.29
C ASN A 31 -6.61 -29.38 21.11
N GLY A 32 -5.31 -29.57 21.33
CA GLY A 32 -4.74 -30.63 22.17
C GLY A 32 -3.89 -30.02 23.28
N ALA A 33 -4.20 -30.41 24.50
CA ALA A 33 -3.75 -29.88 25.78
C ALA A 33 -2.23 -29.85 26.01
N ILE A 34 -1.77 -28.87 26.80
CA ILE A 34 -0.79 -29.06 27.88
C ILE A 34 -0.92 -27.94 28.93
N ASN A 35 -1.66 -28.21 30.00
CA ASN A 35 -1.47 -27.55 31.29
C ASN A 35 -0.69 -28.52 32.20
N GLN A 36 0.61 -28.29 32.35
CA GLN A 36 1.40 -28.83 33.46
C GLN A 36 2.31 -27.75 34.03
N THR A 37 1.88 -27.24 35.19
CA THR A 37 2.65 -27.05 36.42
C THR A 37 4.18 -27.00 36.30
N ILE A 38 4.77 -25.80 36.41
CA ILE A 38 6.03 -25.60 37.15
C ILE A 38 5.90 -24.36 38.02
N SER A 39 5.78 -24.62 39.31
CA SER A 39 6.00 -23.68 40.40
C SER A 39 7.51 -23.60 40.69
N ARG A 40 7.96 -22.38 41.05
CA ARG A 40 9.20 -22.00 41.79
C ARG A 40 10.36 -21.35 41.02
N LYS A 41 10.42 -20.02 41.19
CA LYS A 41 11.51 -19.24 41.84
C LYS A 41 12.87 -19.17 41.12
N SER A 42 13.15 -18.04 40.46
CA SER A 42 14.21 -17.06 40.80
C SER A 42 14.50 -16.14 39.61
N GLY A 43 15.06 -14.97 39.90
CA GLY A 43 14.97 -13.76 39.08
C GLY A 43 15.66 -13.78 37.71
N SER A 44 15.04 -13.08 36.76
CA SER A 44 15.68 -12.10 35.89
C SER A 44 14.58 -11.36 35.12
N SER A 45 14.26 -10.15 35.58
CA SER A 45 13.36 -9.25 34.87
C SER A 45 14.01 -8.85 33.54
N ARG A 46 13.67 -9.58 32.47
CA ARG A 46 13.76 -9.05 31.11
C ARG A 46 12.37 -8.58 30.73
N ILE A 47 12.17 -7.27 30.84
CA ILE A 47 11.11 -6.57 30.11
C ILE A 47 11.43 -6.78 28.63
N SER A 48 10.85 -7.83 28.04
CA SER A 48 10.85 -8.08 26.60
C SER A 48 10.04 -6.96 25.97
N GLY A 49 10.73 -6.05 25.30
CA GLY A 49 10.16 -4.86 24.69
C GLY A 49 9.06 -5.21 23.69
N ASN A 50 7.87 -4.68 23.95
CA ASN A 50 6.96 -4.33 22.86
C ASN A 50 7.61 -3.16 22.11
N SER A 51 8.43 -3.45 21.11
CA SER A 51 8.82 -2.44 20.12
C SER A 51 7.57 -2.07 19.34
N PRO A 52 7.03 -0.84 19.45
CA PRO A 52 5.94 -0.43 18.59
C PRO A 52 6.47 -0.48 17.16
N GLY A 53 5.85 -1.30 16.31
CA GLY A 53 6.14 -1.29 14.87
C GLY A 53 6.04 0.14 14.35
N SER A 54 6.94 0.54 13.45
CA SER A 54 7.01 1.91 12.91
C SER A 54 5.61 2.48 12.61
N PRO A 55 5.26 3.65 13.17
CA PRO A 55 3.94 4.29 12.97
C PRO A 55 3.54 4.47 11.49
N ALA A 56 4.53 4.47 10.60
CA ALA A 56 4.32 4.58 9.15
C ALA A 56 3.62 3.35 8.54
N LYS A 57 3.83 2.13 9.05
CA LYS A 57 3.16 0.92 8.53
C LYS A 57 1.67 0.85 8.83
N GLU A 58 1.27 1.29 10.03
CA GLU A 58 -0.13 1.29 10.45
C GLU A 58 -0.96 2.30 9.64
N LEU A 59 -0.35 3.45 9.33
CA LEU A 59 -0.99 4.55 8.62
C LEU A 59 -1.49 4.17 7.22
N ALA A 60 -0.79 3.29 6.51
CA ALA A 60 -1.12 2.90 5.14
C ALA A 60 -2.41 2.08 4.98
N THR A 61 -2.92 1.49 6.06
CA THR A 61 -4.12 0.64 6.03
C THR A 61 -5.39 1.41 6.43
N ALA A 62 -5.25 2.61 6.99
CA ALA A 62 -6.38 3.41 7.44
C ALA A 62 -7.22 3.94 6.24
N LYS A 63 -8.54 3.83 6.32
CA LYS A 63 -9.48 4.44 5.36
C LYS A 63 -9.65 5.95 5.61
N ALA A 64 -9.49 6.38 6.86
CA ALA A 64 -9.54 7.78 7.29
C ALA A 64 -8.68 7.95 8.55
N LEU A 65 -8.12 9.15 8.74
CA LEU A 65 -7.42 9.53 9.98
C LEU A 65 -8.43 10.20 10.93
N PRO A 66 -8.73 9.61 12.10
CA PRO A 66 -9.61 10.25 13.07
C PRO A 66 -8.96 11.50 13.67
N GLY A 67 -9.68 12.62 13.71
CA GLY A 67 -9.30 13.83 14.47
C GLY A 67 -8.24 14.73 13.83
N LYS A 68 -7.86 14.52 12.57
CA LYS A 68 -6.88 15.36 11.86
C LYS A 68 -7.56 16.25 10.82
N ASN A 69 -7.31 17.56 10.85
CA ASN A 69 -7.91 18.50 9.91
C ASN A 69 -7.11 18.56 8.61
N LYS A 70 -7.80 18.57 7.48
CA LYS A 70 -7.17 18.74 6.17
C LYS A 70 -6.87 20.21 5.94
N PHE A 71 -5.61 20.55 5.68
CA PHE A 71 -5.19 21.94 5.50
C PHE A 71 -4.62 22.25 4.11
N MET A 72 -4.32 21.23 3.29
CA MET A 72 -3.81 21.42 1.94
C MET A 72 -4.30 20.33 1.00
N VAL A 73 -4.61 20.73 -0.25
CA VAL A 73 -4.90 19.82 -1.36
C VAL A 73 -4.11 20.27 -2.57
N ALA A 74 -3.45 19.34 -3.26
CA ALA A 74 -2.76 19.63 -4.51
C ALA A 74 -2.84 18.44 -5.47
N VAL A 75 -2.72 18.72 -6.77
CA VAL A 75 -2.68 17.71 -7.84
C VAL A 75 -1.41 17.90 -8.64
N GLY A 76 -0.72 16.81 -8.94
CA GLY A 76 0.56 16.86 -9.66
C GLY A 76 1.12 15.47 -9.94
N LYS A 77 2.36 15.39 -10.40
CA LYS A 77 3.03 14.10 -10.61
C LYS A 77 3.70 13.63 -9.33
N ALA A 78 3.59 12.34 -9.05
CA ALA A 78 4.40 11.63 -8.07
C ALA A 78 5.43 10.75 -8.77
N SER A 79 6.56 10.53 -8.13
CA SER A 79 7.48 9.43 -8.44
C SER A 79 7.85 8.68 -7.16
N TYR A 80 8.87 7.82 -7.21
CA TYR A 80 9.40 7.16 -6.02
C TYR A 80 10.92 7.05 -6.05
N TYR A 81 11.51 6.91 -4.86
CA TYR A 81 12.96 6.80 -4.72
C TYR A 81 13.52 5.53 -5.37
N ALA A 82 14.67 5.67 -6.03
CA ALA A 82 15.48 4.53 -6.45
C ALA A 82 15.99 3.74 -5.23
N THR A 83 16.21 2.44 -5.39
CA THR A 83 16.64 1.53 -4.31
C THR A 83 17.96 1.95 -3.66
N ARG A 84 18.87 2.58 -4.41
CA ARG A 84 20.14 3.12 -3.92
C ARG A 84 20.04 4.16 -2.80
N PHE A 85 18.84 4.72 -2.56
CA PHE A 85 18.64 5.66 -1.45
C PHE A 85 18.41 4.95 -0.11
N HIS A 86 18.05 3.66 -0.12
CA HIS A 86 17.81 2.91 1.10
C HIS A 86 19.02 2.96 2.05
N GLY A 87 18.76 3.23 3.34
CA GLY A 87 19.79 3.35 4.37
C GLY A 87 20.46 4.72 4.45
N ARG A 88 20.14 5.67 3.55
CA ARG A 88 20.69 7.03 3.61
C ARG A 88 19.89 7.91 4.57
N THR A 89 20.54 8.89 5.17
CA THR A 89 19.89 9.91 5.99
C THR A 89 19.00 10.82 5.14
N THR A 90 17.76 11.04 5.57
CA THR A 90 16.82 12.01 4.98
C THR A 90 17.04 13.41 5.54
N ALA A 91 16.39 14.42 4.96
CA ALA A 91 16.49 15.81 5.41
C ALA A 91 15.99 16.06 6.85
N ASN A 92 15.20 15.15 7.44
CA ASN A 92 14.79 15.25 8.84
C ASN A 92 15.69 14.47 9.81
N GLY A 93 16.78 13.87 9.32
CA GLY A 93 17.74 13.10 10.11
C GLY A 93 17.39 11.62 10.29
N GLU A 94 16.22 11.15 9.84
CA GLU A 94 15.87 9.72 9.87
C GLU A 94 16.65 8.93 8.82
N THR A 95 16.84 7.63 9.04
CA THR A 95 17.33 6.71 8.01
C THR A 95 16.20 6.34 7.06
N PHE A 96 16.39 6.56 5.76
CA PHE A 96 15.41 6.21 4.74
C PHE A 96 15.23 4.68 4.61
N ASP A 97 14.05 4.20 4.95
CA ASP A 97 13.61 2.85 4.63
C ASP A 97 12.62 2.85 3.46
N MET A 98 12.98 2.21 2.34
CA MET A 98 12.12 2.09 1.17
C MET A 98 10.87 1.24 1.41
N LYS A 99 10.84 0.47 2.51
CA LYS A 99 9.75 -0.42 2.92
C LYS A 99 8.72 0.28 3.82
N GLU A 100 9.03 1.46 4.34
CA GLU A 100 8.13 2.27 5.16
C GLU A 100 7.26 3.19 4.30
N PHE A 101 6.15 3.70 4.82
CA PHE A 101 5.26 4.62 4.09
C PHE A 101 5.65 6.08 4.35
N THR A 102 6.70 6.50 3.67
CA THR A 102 7.29 7.84 3.79
C THR A 102 7.38 8.53 2.44
N ALA A 103 7.55 9.85 2.45
CA ALA A 103 7.70 10.64 1.23
C ALA A 103 8.52 11.92 1.44
N ALA A 104 9.08 12.44 0.35
CA ALA A 104 9.62 13.79 0.27
C ALA A 104 8.58 14.79 -0.25
N HIS A 105 8.54 15.95 0.39
CA HIS A 105 7.81 17.12 -0.08
C HIS A 105 8.63 18.41 0.15
N ARG A 106 8.45 19.41 -0.72
CA ARG A 106 9.32 20.60 -0.76
C ARG A 106 9.18 21.48 0.49
N SER A 107 7.94 21.67 0.94
CA SER A 107 7.61 22.66 1.97
C SER A 107 6.69 22.14 3.08
N LEU A 108 6.22 20.89 3.01
CA LEU A 108 5.36 20.39 4.07
C LEU A 108 6.20 20.15 5.34
N PRO A 109 5.67 20.49 6.54
CA PRO A 109 6.34 20.18 7.78
C PRO A 109 6.72 18.69 7.87
N PHE A 110 7.84 18.39 8.51
CA PHE A 110 8.17 17.00 8.79
C PHE A 110 7.15 16.40 9.76
N GLY A 111 6.84 15.12 9.60
CA GLY A 111 5.79 14.45 10.36
C GLY A 111 4.37 14.70 9.84
N THR A 112 4.17 15.61 8.88
CA THR A 112 2.86 15.77 8.24
C THR A 112 2.41 14.45 7.62
N ILE A 113 1.15 14.10 7.86
CA ILE A 113 0.52 12.97 7.21
C ILE A 113 -0.14 13.42 5.92
N VAL A 114 0.14 12.70 4.85
CA VAL A 114 -0.39 12.99 3.52
C VAL A 114 -1.13 11.78 2.99
N ARG A 115 -2.40 11.94 2.63
CA ARG A 115 -3.11 10.99 1.78
C ARG A 115 -2.70 11.24 0.35
N VAL A 116 -2.20 10.21 -0.31
CA VAL A 116 -1.83 10.23 -1.72
C VAL A 116 -2.81 9.33 -2.46
N THR A 117 -3.52 9.88 -3.45
CA THR A 117 -4.44 9.13 -4.30
C THR A 117 -3.91 9.12 -5.73
N ASN A 118 -3.71 7.93 -6.29
CA ASN A 118 -3.42 7.78 -7.71
C ASN A 118 -4.71 8.01 -8.51
N LEU A 119 -4.70 9.02 -9.39
CA LEU A 119 -5.89 9.44 -10.13
C LEU A 119 -6.25 8.49 -11.27
N ASN A 120 -5.34 7.59 -11.67
CA ASN A 120 -5.60 6.66 -12.76
C ASN A 120 -6.42 5.43 -12.31
N ASN A 121 -6.27 5.00 -11.06
CA ASN A 121 -6.91 3.78 -10.54
C ASN A 121 -7.68 4.00 -9.23
N GLY A 122 -7.66 5.21 -8.66
CA GLY A 122 -8.34 5.54 -7.41
C GLY A 122 -7.70 4.96 -6.15
N LYS A 123 -6.59 4.20 -6.26
CA LYS A 123 -5.89 3.66 -5.09
C LYS A 123 -5.29 4.79 -4.27
N MET A 124 -5.26 4.60 -2.95
CA MET A 124 -4.70 5.58 -2.03
C MET A 124 -3.80 4.95 -0.98
N VAL A 125 -2.90 5.75 -0.44
CA VAL A 125 -2.03 5.39 0.69
C VAL A 125 -1.76 6.64 1.53
N PHE A 126 -1.62 6.47 2.83
CA PHE A 126 -1.12 7.54 3.69
C PHE A 126 0.39 7.40 3.89
N VAL A 127 1.09 8.53 3.83
CA VAL A 127 2.55 8.61 4.03
C VAL A 127 2.89 9.70 5.04
N LYS A 128 4.00 9.52 5.76
CA LYS A 128 4.61 10.55 6.60
C LYS A 128 5.65 11.33 5.78
N ILE A 129 5.63 12.66 5.84
CA ILE A 129 6.70 13.48 5.27
C ILE A 129 7.93 13.41 6.17
N ASN A 130 9.04 12.90 5.66
CA ASN A 130 10.31 12.82 6.39
C ASN A 130 11.52 13.27 5.58
N ASP A 131 11.32 13.73 4.34
CA ASP A 131 12.41 14.17 3.48
C ASP A 131 12.02 15.39 2.62
N ARG A 132 13.00 15.97 1.91
CA ARG A 132 12.86 17.15 1.06
C ARG A 132 13.06 16.83 -0.41
N GLY A 133 12.36 17.59 -1.25
CA GLY A 133 12.22 17.33 -2.69
C GLY A 133 10.74 17.12 -3.04
N PRO A 134 10.40 16.64 -4.23
CA PRO A 134 11.26 16.51 -5.42
C PRO A 134 11.78 17.87 -5.89
N TYR A 135 13.03 17.92 -6.36
CA TYR A 135 13.60 19.11 -7.01
C TYR A 135 13.42 19.14 -8.53
N ILE A 136 12.88 18.07 -9.10
CA ILE A 136 12.53 17.99 -10.52
C ILE A 136 11.24 18.78 -10.75
N LYS A 137 11.22 19.58 -11.83
CA LYS A 137 10.04 20.34 -12.24
C LYS A 137 8.84 19.41 -12.45
N ASN A 138 7.65 19.90 -12.14
CA ASN A 138 6.37 19.20 -12.35
C ASN A 138 6.13 17.93 -11.52
N ARG A 139 6.97 17.62 -10.52
CA ARG A 139 6.66 16.62 -9.48
C ARG A 139 6.34 17.32 -8.17
N ILE A 140 5.35 16.82 -7.45
CA ILE A 140 4.92 17.40 -6.17
C ILE A 140 5.31 16.52 -4.97
N ILE A 141 5.56 15.23 -5.18
CA ILE A 141 5.90 14.29 -4.11
C ILE A 141 6.74 13.13 -4.64
N ASP A 142 7.75 12.70 -3.89
CA ASP A 142 8.51 11.47 -4.16
C ASP A 142 8.25 10.47 -3.03
N LEU A 143 7.73 9.31 -3.38
CA LEU A 143 7.26 8.28 -2.45
C LEU A 143 8.36 7.26 -2.13
N SER A 144 8.22 6.55 -1.01
CA SER A 144 8.94 5.29 -0.82
C SER A 144 8.49 4.23 -1.84
N LYS A 145 9.33 3.20 -2.05
CA LYS A 145 8.99 2.10 -2.97
C LYS A 145 7.76 1.32 -2.50
N ALA A 146 7.59 1.14 -1.18
CA ALA A 146 6.40 0.49 -0.61
C ALA A 146 5.12 1.29 -0.88
N ALA A 147 5.15 2.62 -0.69
CA ALA A 147 4.01 3.49 -0.97
C ALA A 147 3.65 3.47 -2.47
N ALA A 148 4.65 3.60 -3.34
CA ALA A 148 4.45 3.53 -4.79
C ALA A 148 3.87 2.18 -5.24
N LYS A 149 4.31 1.07 -4.62
CA LYS A 149 3.76 -0.26 -4.90
C LYS A 149 2.28 -0.36 -4.52
N LYS A 150 1.86 0.24 -3.40
CA LYS A 150 0.45 0.26 -3.00
C LYS A 150 -0.44 1.09 -3.94
N LEU A 151 0.14 2.08 -4.61
CA LEU A 151 -0.56 2.92 -5.58
C LEU A 151 -0.53 2.38 -7.02
N ASP A 152 0.13 1.25 -7.27
CA ASP A 152 0.48 0.74 -8.61
C ASP A 152 1.23 1.78 -9.48
N LEU A 153 2.20 2.47 -8.87
CA LEU A 153 3.03 3.45 -9.57
C LEU A 153 4.40 2.90 -9.99
N VAL A 154 4.76 1.70 -9.52
CA VAL A 154 6.11 1.13 -9.76
C VAL A 154 6.36 0.90 -11.25
N ASP A 155 5.42 0.27 -11.95
CA ASP A 155 5.62 -0.10 -13.35
C ASP A 155 5.69 1.12 -14.28
N ASN A 156 4.94 2.18 -13.95
CA ASN A 156 4.94 3.43 -14.72
C ASN A 156 6.08 4.39 -14.34
N GLY A 157 6.74 4.20 -13.18
CA GLY A 157 7.75 5.10 -12.62
C GLY A 157 7.20 6.41 -12.06
N VAL A 158 6.24 7.02 -12.78
CA VAL A 158 5.61 8.31 -12.49
C VAL A 158 4.10 8.19 -12.69
N GLY A 159 3.31 8.90 -11.88
CA GLY A 159 1.86 8.97 -12.09
C GLY A 159 1.24 10.25 -11.58
N ARG A 160 0.03 10.56 -12.07
CA ARG A 160 -0.72 11.73 -11.62
C ARG A 160 -1.44 11.40 -10.32
N VAL A 161 -1.20 12.21 -9.29
CA VAL A 161 -1.77 12.01 -7.96
C VAL A 161 -2.46 13.26 -7.45
N LYS A 162 -3.41 13.05 -6.54
CA LYS A 162 -3.89 14.08 -5.62
C LYS A 162 -3.25 13.83 -4.26
N ILE A 163 -2.74 14.88 -3.63
CA ILE A 163 -2.27 14.85 -2.25
C ILE A 163 -3.20 15.67 -1.36
N GLU A 164 -3.46 15.17 -0.15
CA GLU A 164 -4.23 15.86 0.89
C GLU A 164 -3.44 15.79 2.19
N ALA A 165 -3.07 16.93 2.75
CA ALA A 165 -2.24 17.01 3.96
C ALA A 165 -3.08 17.30 5.21
N TYR A 166 -2.69 16.67 6.31
CA TYR A 166 -3.44 16.63 7.57
C TYR A 166 -2.56 17.07 8.75
N ASN A 167 -3.08 17.94 9.62
CA ASN A 167 -2.41 18.45 10.83
C ASN A 167 -2.96 17.82 12.11
#